data_AF-A0A7C4ENB0-F1
#
_entry.id   AF-A0A7C4ENB0-F1
#
_cell.length_a   1.000
_cell.length_b   1.000
_cell.length_c   1.000
_cell.angle_alpha   90.00
_cell.angle_beta   90.00
_cell.angle_gamma   90.00
#
_symmetry.space_group_name_H-M   'P 1'
#
loop_
_entity.id
_entity.type
_entity.pdbx_description
1 polymer ?
#
loop_
_entity_poly.entity_id
_entity_poly.type
_entity_poly.pdbx_seq_one_letter_code
_entity_poly.pdbx_strand_id
1 'polypeptide(L)'
;MPVRLPLEVYETLEKAVGKEDATAIVRSIETAISEAIDYKWATTKEELLDAMRKEFVTKNEFIEKMNVLEEKMTGKIDFARLSLDKKFTIMFLILLFTIIILNINSIEFIAKLFGILK
;
A
#
# COMPACT_ATOMS: atom_id res chain seq x y z
N MET A 1 -7.48 -15.84 -31.97
CA MET A 1 -6.96 -15.34 -33.28
C MET A 1 -7.10 -16.46 -34.30
N PRO A 2 -7.50 -16.21 -35.57
CA PRO A 2 -7.69 -17.30 -36.54
C PRO A 2 -6.35 -17.94 -36.90
N VAL A 3 -6.19 -19.22 -36.56
CA VAL A 3 -5.01 -20.01 -36.93
C VAL A 3 -5.15 -20.47 -38.38
N ARG A 4 -4.05 -20.40 -39.13
CA ARG A 4 -3.97 -20.98 -40.47
C ARG A 4 -2.84 -21.99 -40.53
N LEU A 5 -3.11 -23.17 -41.07
CA LEU A 5 -2.08 -24.18 -41.28
C LEU A 5 -1.21 -23.84 -42.49
N PRO A 6 0.06 -24.29 -42.50
CA PRO A 6 0.94 -24.14 -43.65
C PRO A 6 0.36 -24.81 -44.91
N LEU A 7 0.65 -24.23 -46.08
CA LEU A 7 0.16 -24.73 -47.38
C LEU A 7 0.54 -26.19 -47.65
N GLU A 8 1.71 -26.61 -47.17
CA GLU A 8 2.23 -27.97 -47.27
C GLU A 8 1.30 -29.03 -46.64
N VAL A 9 0.57 -28.65 -45.57
CA VAL A 9 -0.43 -29.51 -44.93
C VAL A 9 -1.64 -29.73 -45.83
N TYR A 10 -2.10 -28.66 -46.51
CA TYR A 10 -3.17 -28.76 -47.50
C TYR A 10 -2.74 -29.65 -48.67
N GLU A 11 -1.57 -29.42 -49.26
CA GLU A 11 -1.08 -30.19 -50.41
C GLU A 11 -0.91 -31.69 -50.09
N THR A 12 -0.47 -32.01 -48.87
CA THR A 12 -0.30 -33.39 -48.42
C THR A 12 -1.64 -34.08 -48.22
N LEU A 13 -2.63 -33.38 -47.64
CA LEU A 13 -3.98 -33.90 -47.43
C LEU A 13 -4.75 -34.02 -48.75
N GLU A 14 -4.65 -33.04 -49.66
CA GLU A 14 -5.30 -33.08 -50.96
C GLU A 14 -4.85 -34.30 -51.79
N LYS A 15 -3.56 -34.67 -51.71
CA LYS A 15 -3.02 -35.87 -52.35
C LYS A 15 -3.56 -37.18 -51.76
N ALA A 16 -3.96 -37.18 -50.49
CA ALA A 16 -4.38 -38.39 -49.77
C ALA A 16 -5.90 -38.61 -49.79
N VAL A 17 -6.68 -37.54 -49.61
CA VAL A 17 -8.14 -37.61 -49.42
C VAL A 17 -8.94 -36.82 -50.46
N GLY A 18 -8.28 -36.10 -51.38
CA GLY A 18 -8.95 -35.24 -52.34
C GLY A 18 -9.27 -33.85 -51.79
N LYS A 19 -9.57 -32.91 -52.69
CA LYS A 19 -9.64 -31.47 -52.41
C LYS A 19 -10.72 -31.07 -51.37
N GLU A 20 -11.91 -31.64 -51.49
CA GLU A 20 -13.03 -31.32 -50.59
C GLU A 20 -12.77 -31.82 -49.18
N ASP A 21 -12.38 -33.08 -49.02
CA ASP A 21 -12.12 -33.69 -47.72
C ASP A 21 -10.89 -33.07 -47.04
N ALA A 22 -9.84 -32.77 -47.81
CA ALA A 22 -8.66 -32.06 -47.29
C ALA A 22 -9.02 -30.67 -46.74
N THR A 23 -9.84 -29.92 -47.48
CA THR A 23 -10.28 -28.58 -47.04
C THR A 23 -11.14 -28.68 -45.78
N ALA A 24 -12.03 -29.67 -45.69
CA ALA A 24 -12.86 -29.90 -44.52
C ALA A 24 -12.03 -30.26 -43.27
N ILE A 25 -11.04 -31.15 -43.43
CA ILE A 25 -10.15 -31.57 -42.35
C ILE A 25 -9.26 -30.41 -41.88
N VAL A 26 -8.68 -29.63 -42.80
CA VAL A 26 -7.85 -28.51 -42.37
C VAL A 26 -8.67 -27.46 -41.61
N ARG A 27 -9.88 -27.14 -42.08
CA ARG A 27 -10.76 -26.19 -41.37
C ARG A 27 -11.14 -26.68 -39.97
N SER A 28 -11.41 -27.97 -39.79
CA SER A 28 -11.75 -28.51 -38.47
C SER A 28 -10.54 -28.49 -37.53
N ILE A 29 -9.33 -28.76 -38.04
CA ILE A 29 -8.09 -28.63 -37.28
C ILE A 29 -7.83 -27.16 -36.90
N GLU A 30 -7.92 -26.22 -37.85
CA GLU A 30 -7.76 -24.78 -37.59
C GLU A 30 -8.75 -24.26 -36.55
N THR A 31 -10.00 -24.75 -36.61
CA THR A 31 -11.03 -24.41 -35.62
C THR A 31 -10.68 -24.97 -34.25
N ALA A 32 -10.32 -26.25 -34.16
CA ALA A 32 -9.95 -26.88 -32.89
C ALA A 32 -8.72 -26.23 -32.25
N ILE A 33 -7.70 -25.86 -33.05
CA ILE A 33 -6.52 -25.15 -32.54
C ILE A 33 -6.92 -23.74 -32.07
N SER A 34 -7.76 -23.03 -32.82
CA SER A 34 -8.22 -21.69 -32.42
C SER A 34 -8.98 -21.73 -31.10
N GLU A 35 -9.90 -22.69 -30.93
CA GLU A 35 -10.64 -22.91 -29.69
C GLU A 35 -9.71 -23.26 -28.51
N ALA A 36 -8.72 -24.14 -28.74
CA ALA A 36 -7.76 -24.52 -27.71
C ALA A 36 -6.87 -23.34 -27.26
N ILE A 37 -6.47 -22.49 -28.21
CA ILE A 37 -5.70 -21.27 -27.91
C ILE A 37 -6.56 -20.27 -27.16
N ASP A 38 -7.79 -20.02 -27.61
CA ASP A 38 -8.70 -19.06 -26.97
C ASP A 38 -9.07 -19.51 -25.54
N TYR A 39 -9.29 -20.82 -25.34
CA TYR A 39 -9.48 -21.40 -24.00
C TYR A 39 -8.24 -21.20 -23.11
N LYS A 40 -7.04 -21.59 -23.58
CA LYS A 40 -5.81 -21.38 -22.82
C LYS A 40 -5.56 -19.92 -22.50
N TRP A 41 -5.85 -19.02 -23.43
CA TRP A 41 -5.69 -17.58 -23.24
C TRP A 41 -6.65 -17.06 -22.17
N ALA A 42 -7.92 -17.47 -22.21
CA ALA A 42 -8.90 -17.12 -21.19
C ALA A 42 -8.48 -17.62 -19.80
N THR A 43 -8.05 -18.87 -19.69
CA THR A 43 -7.57 -19.45 -18.42
C THR A 43 -6.32 -18.74 -17.91
N THR A 44 -5.31 -18.54 -18.75
CA THR A 44 -4.04 -17.89 -18.35
C THR A 44 -4.28 -16.45 -17.91
N LYS A 45 -5.18 -15.73 -18.60
CA LYS A 45 -5.56 -14.37 -18.21
C LYS A 45 -6.27 -14.35 -16.86
N GLU A 46 -7.17 -15.30 -16.60
CA GLU A 46 -7.86 -15.40 -15.32
C GLU A 46 -6.90 -15.75 -14.18
N GLU A 47 -5.99 -16.70 -14.39
CA GLU A 47 -4.93 -17.04 -13.43
C GLU A 47 -4.01 -15.85 -13.14
N LEU A 48 -3.62 -15.09 -14.16
CA LEU A 48 -2.82 -13.88 -13.98
C LEU A 48 -3.59 -12.82 -13.19
N LEU A 49 -4.88 -12.62 -13.48
CA LEU A 49 -5.74 -11.69 -12.74
C LEU A 49 -5.92 -12.13 -11.28
N ASP A 50 -6.05 -13.43 -11.02
CA ASP A 50 -6.16 -13.98 -9.68
C ASP A 50 -4.85 -13.83 -8.90
N ALA A 51 -3.71 -14.12 -9.52
CA ALA A 51 -2.38 -13.89 -8.94
C ALA A 51 -2.16 -12.42 -8.62
N MET A 52 -2.51 -11.51 -9.55
CA MET A 52 -2.48 -10.07 -9.28
C MET A 52 -3.39 -9.71 -8.11
N ARG A 53 -4.64 -10.18 -8.05
CA ARG A 53 -5.54 -9.90 -6.93
C ARG A 53 -5.01 -10.40 -5.59
N LYS A 54 -4.27 -11.51 -5.57
CA LYS A 54 -3.63 -12.06 -4.35
C LYS A 54 -2.41 -11.26 -3.91
N GLU A 55 -1.58 -10.77 -4.83
CA GLU A 55 -0.37 -10.00 -4.50
C GLU A 55 -0.64 -8.52 -4.23
N PHE A 56 -1.62 -7.93 -4.91
CA PHE A 56 -2.05 -6.57 -4.61
C PHE A 56 -2.80 -6.58 -3.28
N VAL A 57 -2.11 -6.14 -2.22
CA VAL A 57 -2.73 -5.70 -0.96
C VAL A 57 -3.96 -4.89 -1.34
N THR A 58 -5.14 -5.35 -0.90
CA THR A 58 -6.36 -4.67 -1.29
C THR A 58 -6.26 -3.22 -0.86
N LYS A 59 -6.79 -2.28 -1.66
CA LYS A 59 -6.77 -0.85 -1.32
C LYS A 59 -7.24 -0.61 0.13
N ASN A 60 -8.17 -1.43 0.60
CA ASN A 60 -8.70 -1.41 1.96
C ASN A 60 -7.65 -1.80 3.01
N GLU A 61 -6.94 -2.92 2.85
CA GLU A 61 -5.85 -3.34 3.76
C GLU A 61 -4.72 -2.32 3.81
N PHE A 62 -4.39 -1.69 2.66
CA PHE A 62 -3.39 -0.64 2.61
C PHE A 62 -3.82 0.58 3.41
N ILE A 63 -5.07 1.05 3.22
CA ILE A 63 -5.66 2.16 3.98
C ILE A 63 -5.70 1.83 5.47
N GLU A 64 -6.09 0.62 5.84
CA GLU A 64 -6.13 0.19 7.24
C GLU A 64 -4.75 0.25 7.89
N LYS A 65 -3.72 -0.30 7.23
CA LYS A 65 -2.33 -0.22 7.72
C LYS A 65 -1.84 1.23 7.83
N MET A 66 -2.25 2.09 6.89
CA MET A 66 -1.90 3.51 6.90
C MET A 66 -2.57 4.24 8.08
N ASN A 67 -3.86 3.99 8.34
CA ASN A 67 -4.58 4.57 9.47
C ASN A 67 -3.97 4.14 10.81
N VAL A 68 -3.65 2.85 10.96
CA VAL A 68 -2.98 2.34 12.17
C VAL A 68 -1.60 2.98 12.35
N LEU A 69 -0.88 3.23 11.27
CA LEU A 69 0.42 3.91 11.32
C LEU A 69 0.26 5.38 11.74
N GLU A 70 -0.73 6.08 11.19
CA GLU A 70 -1.07 7.46 11.55
C GLU A 70 -1.46 7.58 13.03
N GLU A 71 -2.32 6.69 13.53
CA GLU A 71 -2.72 6.66 14.94
C GLU A 71 -1.51 6.47 15.87
N LYS A 72 -0.61 5.52 15.54
CA LYS A 72 0.62 5.29 16.31
C LYS A 72 1.56 6.48 16.28
N MET A 73 1.66 7.17 15.15
CA MET A 73 2.48 8.37 15.01
C MET A 73 1.94 9.51 15.86
N THR A 74 0.63 9.79 15.75
CA THR A 74 -0.05 10.83 16.53
C THR A 74 0.06 10.55 18.02
N GLY A 75 -0.17 9.31 18.46
CA GLY A 75 -0.02 8.94 19.87
C GLY A 75 1.41 9.13 20.41
N LYS A 76 2.44 8.82 19.60
CA LYS A 76 3.84 9.08 19.99
C LYS A 76 4.15 10.58 20.07
N ILE A 77 3.61 11.38 19.15
CA ILE A 77 3.78 12.84 19.14
C ILE A 77 3.11 13.45 20.37
N ASP A 78 1.89 13.06 20.70
CA ASP A 78 1.16 13.56 21.87
C ASP A 78 1.87 13.18 23.17
N PHE A 79 2.36 11.95 23.28
CA PHE A 79 3.14 11.52 24.43
C PHE A 79 4.45 12.34 24.57
N ALA A 80 5.16 12.57 23.46
CA ALA A 80 6.37 13.38 23.46
C ALA A 80 6.07 14.83 23.85
N ARG A 81 4.98 15.41 23.33
CA ARG A 81 4.52 16.76 23.66
C ARG A 81 4.20 16.89 25.15
N LEU A 82 3.39 15.99 25.70
CA LEU A 82 3.07 15.98 27.14
C LEU A 82 4.32 15.83 28.01
N SER A 83 5.26 14.99 27.58
CA SER A 83 6.53 14.80 28.29
C SER A 83 7.41 16.04 28.26
N LEU A 84 7.45 16.75 27.13
CA LEU A 84 8.17 18.01 26.99
C LEU A 84 7.53 19.13 27.80
N ASP A 85 6.20 19.27 27.74
CA ASP A 85 5.45 20.28 28.50
C ASP A 85 5.73 20.12 30.00
N LYS A 86 5.64 18.89 30.54
CA LYS A 86 5.96 18.62 31.96
C LYS A 86 7.40 18.99 32.31
N LYS A 87 8.37 18.60 31.49
CA LYS A 87 9.78 18.94 31.72
C LYS A 87 10.01 20.44 31.68
N PHE A 88 9.39 21.13 30.72
CA PHE A 88 9.47 22.58 30.59
C PHE A 88 8.87 23.29 31.81
N THR A 89 7.68 22.88 32.27
CA THR A 89 7.07 23.43 33.49
C THR A 89 7.98 23.25 34.71
N ILE A 90 8.57 22.07 34.90
CA ILE A 90 9.48 21.80 36.02
C ILE A 90 10.73 22.69 35.92
N MET A 91 11.37 22.75 34.74
CA MET A 91 12.54 23.61 34.53
C MET A 91 12.22 25.08 34.76
N PHE A 92 11.06 25.54 34.30
CA PHE A 92 10.59 26.91 34.50
C PHE A 92 10.40 27.22 35.99
N LEU A 93 9.78 26.32 36.75
CA LEU A 93 9.63 26.47 38.20
C LEU A 93 10.99 26.54 38.91
N ILE A 94 11.90 25.61 38.58
CA ILE A 94 13.26 25.61 39.15
C ILE A 94 13.98 26.92 38.85
N LEU A 95 13.90 27.39 37.60
CA LEU A 95 14.50 28.66 37.18
C LEU A 95 13.90 29.85 37.96
N LEU A 96 12.57 29.88 38.09
CA LEU A 96 11.86 30.93 38.82
C LEU A 96 12.29 30.98 40.30
N PHE A 97 12.34 29.83 40.98
CA PHE A 97 12.84 29.75 42.36
C PHE A 97 14.31 30.14 42.46
N THR A 98 15.15 29.73 41.51
CA THR A 98 16.56 30.08 41.47
C THR A 98 16.75 31.60 41.37
N ILE A 99 15.99 32.28 40.51
CA ILE A 99 16.03 33.75 40.37
C ILE A 99 15.59 34.43 41.67
N ILE A 100 14.51 33.96 42.29
CA ILE A 100 14.00 34.52 43.56
C ILE A 100 15.03 34.37 44.68
N ILE A 101 15.63 33.19 44.84
CA ILE A 101 16.60 32.92 45.91
C ILE A 101 17.89 33.72 45.70
N LEU A 102 18.38 33.84 44.46
CA LEU A 102 19.60 34.59 44.15
C LEU A 102 19.40 36.11 44.26
N ASN A 103 18.16 36.60 44.20
CA ASN A 103 17.86 38.03 44.23
C ASN A 103 17.14 38.41 45.53
N ILE A 104 17.89 38.92 46.51
CA ILE A 104 17.34 39.36 47.80
C ILE A 104 16.24 40.43 47.65
N ASN A 105 16.33 41.28 46.62
CA ASN A 105 15.29 42.27 46.32
C ASN A 105 13.98 41.61 45.89
N SER A 106 14.05 40.45 45.21
CA SER A 106 12.85 39.66 44.87
C SER A 106 12.20 39.06 46.11
N ILE A 107 12.98 38.64 47.11
CA ILE A 107 12.46 38.15 48.39
C ILE A 107 11.79 39.30 49.17
N GLU A 108 12.43 40.46 49.25
CA GLU A 108 11.87 41.65 49.90
C GLU A 108 10.58 42.11 49.21
N PHE A 109 10.55 42.09 47.88
CA PHE A 109 9.35 42.40 47.10
C PHE A 109 8.21 41.43 47.40
N ILE A 110 8.48 40.12 47.43
CA ILE A 110 7.47 39.10 47.79
C ILE A 110 6.99 39.32 49.23
N ALA A 111 7.88 39.56 50.19
CA ALA A 111 7.53 39.81 51.57
C ALA A 111 6.68 41.08 51.75
N LYS A 112 6.94 42.15 50.98
CA LYS A 112 6.08 43.35 50.93
C LYS A 112 4.72 43.04 50.29
N LEU A 113 4.69 42.26 49.21
CA LEU A 113 3.47 41.87 48.50
C LEU A 113 2.54 41.03 49.37
N PHE A 114 3.09 40.20 50.26
CA PHE A 114 2.36 39.43 51.27
C PHE A 114 2.18 40.17 52.61
N GLY A 115 2.64 41.42 52.75
CA GLY A 115 2.46 42.23 53.95
C GLY A 115 3.28 41.79 55.17
N ILE A 116 4.31 40.97 54.97
CA ILE A 116 5.22 40.48 56.03
C ILE A 116 6.26 41.55 56.41
N LEU A 117 6.65 42.39 55.44
CA LEU A 117 7.52 43.56 55.64
C LEU A 117 6.76 44.83 55.21
N LYS A 118 6.92 45.92 55.97
CA LYS A 118 6.40 47.24 55.61
C LYS A 118 7.27 47.91 54.55
#